data_AF-A0A9E1MVS5-F1
#
_entry.id   AF-A0A9E1MVS5-F1
#
_cell.length_a   1.000
_cell.length_b   1.000
_cell.length_c   1.000
_cell.angle_alpha   90.00
_cell.angle_beta   90.00
_cell.angle_gamma   90.00
#
_symmetry.space_group_name_H-M   'P 1'
#
loop_
_entity.id
_entity.type
_entity.pdbx_description
1 polymer ?
#
loop_
_entity_poly.entity_id
_entity_poly.type
_entity_poly.pdbx_seq_one_letter_code
_entity_poly.pdbx_strand_id
1 'polypeptide(L)'
;MSLSRRTFIKIGASGAGAAGLSGLSTRWWGYDHDPVLNPSTDGDEVIPTFCELCFWKCGVLAHKKNGRVTKLTGNPDHPLSRGKLCPRGVGGTHLLYDPDRLKRPLIRKEARGRQVFEEVSWERALDEVAQRLMDVKKKHGPEAVALFLHGFGGKWFTHLLKSFGSPNITAPSYAQCRGPREVGYSLTFGQSLGSPEPIDIENARCITLIGSHLGENMHNTQVQELSTAISRGAQLVVVDPRFSTAAGKARYWLPIKPGTDIALLLAWMNVIITEKRYDVDYIEKHATGLDQLREHVKDKTPEWAYAITGLAPDLIRDSARLMAGAAPASLIHPGRHTTWYGNDAQRARAMAILTALLGSWGRRGGYLLPSKMDLPKFPYSKKYPEAPPSAHKPEPSRYPLADELLASGVCDATIPGVSSYDIKAWVVYGTNLLQSLPNPKHTIKAIQELEFLVSIDVLPAEICGWSDVVLPESTYLERCDELWNPYYKQP
;
A
#
# COMPACT_ATOMS: atom_id res chain seq x y z
N MET A 1 -2.54 29.44 2.06
CA MET A 1 -2.28 29.15 3.48
C MET A 1 -1.79 27.73 3.59
N SER A 2 -0.67 27.48 4.30
CA SER A 2 -0.16 26.12 4.52
C SER A 2 -1.12 25.37 5.45
N LEU A 3 -1.86 24.41 4.91
CA LEU A 3 -2.72 23.49 5.67
C LEU A 3 -1.81 22.57 6.51
N SER A 4 -2.04 22.51 7.82
CA SER A 4 -1.40 21.53 8.70
C SER A 4 -2.43 20.95 9.66
N ARG A 5 -2.24 19.69 10.08
CA ARG A 5 -3.08 18.99 11.09
C ARG A 5 -3.36 19.85 12.34
N ARG A 6 -2.41 20.69 12.74
CA ARG A 6 -2.50 21.60 13.90
C ARG A 6 -3.56 22.69 13.75
N THR A 7 -4.00 23.03 12.54
CA THR A 7 -5.03 24.06 12.31
C THR A 7 -6.43 23.50 12.50
N PHE A 8 -6.67 22.24 12.15
CA PHE A 8 -7.97 21.57 12.31
C PHE A 8 -8.34 21.41 13.80
N ILE A 9 -7.38 20.97 14.62
CA ILE A 9 -7.57 20.71 16.06
C ILE A 9 -7.92 21.99 16.84
N LYS A 10 -7.38 23.15 16.44
CA LYS A 10 -7.64 24.42 17.14
C LYS A 10 -9.09 24.90 17.07
N ILE A 11 -9.87 24.41 16.11
CA ILE A 11 -11.19 25.00 15.80
C ILE A 11 -12.32 24.36 16.63
N GLY A 12 -12.12 23.17 17.20
CA GLY A 12 -13.06 22.57 18.15
C GLY A 12 -13.26 23.36 19.45
N ALA A 13 -12.38 24.33 19.75
CA ALA A 13 -12.44 25.16 20.95
C ALA A 13 -13.11 26.54 20.75
N SER A 14 -13.43 26.94 19.51
CA SER A 14 -13.86 28.33 19.20
C SER A 14 -15.38 28.55 19.18
N GLY A 15 -16.17 27.62 19.72
CA GLY A 15 -17.63 27.66 19.73
C GLY A 15 -18.30 28.21 21.00
N ALA A 16 -17.58 28.92 21.88
CA ALA A 16 -18.17 29.60 23.04
C ALA A 16 -17.40 30.89 23.38
N GLY A 17 -17.98 32.04 23.04
CA GLY A 17 -17.47 33.33 23.47
C GLY A 17 -18.13 33.78 24.78
N ALA A 18 -17.37 33.79 25.87
CA ALA A 18 -17.44 34.79 26.94
C ALA A 18 -16.19 34.68 27.83
N ALA A 19 -15.56 35.82 28.07
CA ALA A 19 -14.24 35.99 28.68
C ALA A 19 -14.19 35.64 30.18
N GLY A 20 -13.02 35.17 30.63
CA GLY A 20 -12.69 35.06 32.05
C GLY A 20 -11.33 34.38 32.27
N LEU A 21 -10.27 35.18 32.42
CA LEU A 21 -9.06 34.88 33.19
C LEU A 21 -8.67 33.38 33.33
N SER A 22 -8.01 32.80 32.33
CA SER A 22 -7.22 31.56 32.52
C SER A 22 -5.89 31.57 31.76
N GLY A 23 -5.41 32.76 31.41
CA GLY A 23 -4.02 32.97 31.02
C GLY A 23 -3.13 32.81 32.23
N LEU A 24 -2.75 31.56 32.55
CA LEU A 24 -1.55 31.13 33.28
C LEU A 24 -1.49 29.61 33.52
N SER A 25 -2.52 28.83 33.16
CA SER A 25 -2.42 27.37 33.04
C SER A 25 -2.31 26.98 31.58
N THR A 26 -1.17 27.28 30.94
CA THR A 26 -0.79 26.54 29.74
C THR A 26 -0.66 25.07 30.16
N ARG A 27 -1.73 24.30 29.96
CA ARG A 27 -1.74 22.84 29.80
C ARG A 27 -0.97 22.47 28.52
N TRP A 28 0.27 22.95 28.44
CA TRP A 28 1.23 22.54 27.45
C TRP A 28 1.65 21.14 27.89
N TRP A 29 1.42 20.17 27.00
CA TRP A 29 1.56 18.72 27.21
C TRP A 29 0.37 18.10 27.98
N GLY A 30 -0.48 17.38 27.25
CA GLY A 30 -1.54 16.52 27.78
C GLY A 30 -0.98 15.33 28.57
N TYR A 31 -0.34 15.64 29.69
CA TYR A 31 0.20 14.73 30.69
C TYR A 31 -0.82 14.52 31.83
N ASP A 32 -2.11 14.45 31.51
CA ASP A 32 -2.99 13.62 32.34
C ASP A 32 -2.65 12.17 31.99
N HIS A 33 -1.51 11.71 32.51
CA HIS A 33 -1.19 10.30 32.51
C HIS A 33 -2.22 9.62 33.41
N ASP A 34 -3.17 8.91 32.81
CA ASP A 34 -3.51 7.61 33.37
C ASP A 34 -2.16 6.96 33.72
N PRO A 35 -1.92 6.56 34.99
CA PRO A 35 -0.63 6.02 35.39
C PRO A 35 -0.24 4.94 34.39
N VAL A 36 0.94 5.07 33.79
CA VAL A 36 1.44 4.08 32.84
C VAL A 36 1.55 2.77 33.60
N LEU A 37 0.50 1.94 33.47
CA LEU A 37 0.43 0.63 34.08
C LEU A 37 1.69 -0.13 33.64
N ASN A 38 2.43 -0.67 34.61
CA ASN A 38 3.76 -1.20 34.38
C ASN A 38 3.78 -2.16 33.16
N PRO A 39 4.45 -1.76 32.05
CA PRO A 39 4.49 -2.55 30.83
C PRO A 39 5.32 -3.85 30.99
N SER A 40 6.02 -4.02 32.12
CA SER A 40 6.73 -5.27 32.41
C SER A 40 5.80 -6.43 32.78
N THR A 41 4.51 -6.18 32.99
CA THR A 41 3.51 -7.24 33.25
C THR A 41 2.77 -7.61 31.97
N ASP A 42 2.26 -8.84 31.88
CA ASP A 42 1.42 -9.26 30.74
C ASP A 42 -0.02 -8.76 30.83
N GLY A 43 -0.35 -8.05 31.91
CA GLY A 43 -1.70 -7.63 32.24
C GLY A 43 -2.53 -8.78 32.79
N ASP A 44 -3.84 -8.58 32.83
CA ASP A 44 -4.85 -9.49 33.36
C ASP A 44 -5.51 -10.26 32.20
N GLU A 45 -5.43 -9.73 30.98
CA GLU A 45 -5.92 -10.33 29.74
C GLU A 45 -4.89 -10.16 28.61
N VAL A 46 -4.75 -11.20 27.78
CA VAL A 46 -3.95 -11.15 26.55
C VAL A 46 -4.84 -11.54 25.37
N ILE A 47 -5.09 -10.59 24.48
CA ILE A 47 -6.06 -10.72 23.39
C ILE A 47 -5.31 -10.82 22.06
N PRO A 48 -5.43 -11.93 21.30
CA PRO A 48 -4.92 -12.02 19.94
C PRO A 48 -5.66 -11.07 19.00
N THR A 49 -4.92 -10.29 18.21
CA THR A 49 -5.45 -9.43 17.14
C THR A 49 -4.41 -9.27 16.02
N PHE A 50 -4.63 -8.40 15.05
CA PHE A 50 -3.66 -8.06 14.02
C PHE A 50 -3.42 -6.54 13.93
N CYS A 51 -2.20 -6.15 13.62
CA CYS A 51 -1.78 -4.75 13.57
C CYS A 51 -2.22 -4.07 12.25
N GLU A 52 -3.01 -2.98 12.35
CA GLU A 52 -3.45 -2.19 11.19
C GLU A 52 -2.63 -0.93 10.89
N LEU A 53 -1.50 -0.71 11.56
CA LEU A 53 -0.66 0.48 11.30
C LEU A 53 0.01 0.46 9.93
N CYS A 54 0.02 -0.70 9.28
CA CYS A 54 0.28 -0.83 7.85
C CYS A 54 -0.51 -2.01 7.30
N PHE A 55 -0.56 -2.13 5.98
CA PHE A 55 -1.31 -3.18 5.30
C PHE A 55 -0.76 -4.61 5.52
N TRP A 56 0.40 -4.77 6.18
CA TRP A 56 1.05 -6.07 6.40
C TRP A 56 0.33 -6.96 7.41
N LYS A 57 -0.50 -6.38 8.30
CA LYS A 57 -1.38 -7.11 9.23
C LYS A 57 -0.66 -8.17 10.05
N CYS A 58 0.45 -7.80 10.70
CA CYS A 58 1.14 -8.73 11.60
C CYS A 58 0.21 -9.13 12.75
N GLY A 59 0.09 -10.41 13.07
CA GLY A 59 -0.58 -10.85 14.28
C GLY A 59 0.16 -10.36 15.52
N VAL A 60 -0.59 -9.86 16.48
CA VAL A 60 -0.10 -9.27 17.72
C VAL A 60 -0.91 -9.78 18.90
N LEU A 61 -0.31 -9.70 20.07
CA LEU A 61 -0.98 -9.91 21.34
C LEU A 61 -1.14 -8.55 22.02
N ALA A 62 -2.39 -8.17 22.27
CA ALA A 62 -2.73 -6.98 23.04
C ALA A 62 -2.84 -7.34 24.51
N HIS A 63 -1.91 -6.82 25.32
CA HIS A 63 -1.88 -7.04 26.75
C HIS A 63 -2.71 -5.95 27.44
N LYS A 64 -3.69 -6.36 28.23
CA LYS A 64 -4.68 -5.47 28.85
C LYS A 64 -4.64 -5.62 30.36
N LYS A 65 -4.62 -4.49 31.06
CA LYS A 65 -4.62 -4.38 32.52
C LYS A 65 -5.64 -3.34 32.96
N ASN A 66 -6.53 -3.69 33.89
CA ASN A 66 -7.59 -2.81 34.37
C ASN A 66 -8.39 -2.15 33.23
N GLY A 67 -8.76 -2.93 32.20
CA GLY A 67 -9.51 -2.40 31.06
C GLY A 67 -8.69 -1.67 29.99
N ARG A 68 -7.39 -1.40 30.23
CA ARG A 68 -6.53 -0.60 29.34
C ARG A 68 -5.44 -1.46 28.68
N VAL A 69 -5.22 -1.30 27.38
CA VAL A 69 -4.11 -1.93 26.66
C VAL A 69 -2.80 -1.26 27.07
N THR A 70 -1.87 -2.04 27.62
CA THR A 70 -0.59 -1.53 28.15
C THR A 70 0.58 -1.73 27.19
N LYS A 71 0.58 -2.82 26.43
CA LYS A 71 1.60 -3.13 25.43
C LYS A 71 1.06 -4.01 24.31
N LEU A 72 1.76 -3.96 23.18
CA LEU A 72 1.58 -4.87 22.06
C LEU A 72 2.86 -5.68 21.89
N THR A 73 2.74 -6.99 21.79
CA THR A 73 3.85 -7.89 21.45
C THR A 73 3.51 -8.65 20.16
N GLY A 74 4.53 -9.17 19.47
CA GLY A 74 4.28 -10.01 18.30
C GLY A 74 3.69 -11.34 18.74
N ASN A 75 2.71 -11.86 18.01
CA ASN A 75 2.20 -13.19 18.28
C ASN A 75 3.19 -14.26 17.72
N PRO A 76 3.80 -15.11 18.56
CA PRO A 76 4.76 -16.14 18.12
C PRO A 76 4.16 -17.14 17.12
N ASP A 77 2.87 -17.45 17.24
CA ASP A 77 2.16 -18.38 16.37
C ASP A 77 1.74 -17.75 15.04
N HIS A 78 1.82 -16.41 14.94
CA HIS A 78 1.45 -15.72 13.72
C HIS A 78 2.64 -15.67 12.73
N PRO A 79 2.46 -16.13 11.49
CA PRO A 79 3.53 -16.37 10.49
C PRO A 79 4.33 -15.13 10.11
N LEU A 80 3.65 -13.99 10.11
CA LEU A 80 4.21 -12.73 9.68
C LEU A 80 4.90 -11.99 10.83
N SER A 81 4.51 -12.30 12.06
CA SER A 81 5.07 -11.63 13.22
C SER A 81 6.19 -12.47 13.82
N ARG A 82 6.00 -13.78 13.95
CA ARG A 82 6.93 -14.74 14.58
C ARG A 82 7.44 -14.23 15.93
N GLY A 83 6.54 -13.61 16.71
CA GLY A 83 6.85 -13.03 18.02
C GLY A 83 7.47 -11.63 17.98
N LYS A 84 7.73 -11.06 16.80
CA LYS A 84 8.41 -9.77 16.65
C LYS A 84 7.48 -8.68 16.12
N LEU A 85 7.81 -7.43 16.42
CA LEU A 85 7.14 -6.24 15.89
C LEU A 85 8.12 -5.21 15.38
N CYS A 86 7.71 -4.48 14.35
CA CYS A 86 8.43 -3.28 13.91
C CYS A 86 8.11 -2.08 14.83
N PRO A 87 8.90 -0.98 14.77
CA PRO A 87 8.69 0.19 15.63
C PRO A 87 7.28 0.77 15.56
N ARG A 88 6.66 0.74 14.37
CA ARG A 88 5.26 1.14 14.20
C ARG A 88 4.34 0.28 15.06
N GLY A 89 4.42 -1.05 14.90
CA GLY A 89 3.60 -2.01 15.65
C GLY A 89 3.70 -1.85 17.16
N VAL A 90 4.91 -1.63 17.69
CA VAL A 90 5.14 -1.35 19.10
C VAL A 90 4.45 -0.05 19.53
N GLY A 91 4.49 0.99 18.69
CA GLY A 91 3.83 2.27 18.91
C GLY A 91 2.30 2.26 18.77
N GLY A 92 1.66 1.13 18.41
CA GLY A 92 0.22 1.08 18.12
C GLY A 92 -0.70 1.49 19.27
N THR A 93 -0.25 1.34 20.52
CA THR A 93 -0.98 1.83 21.71
C THR A 93 -1.14 3.35 21.72
N HIS A 94 -0.22 4.09 21.09
CA HIS A 94 -0.31 5.55 21.04
C HIS A 94 -1.45 6.00 20.14
N LEU A 95 -1.74 5.29 19.05
CA LEU A 95 -2.90 5.57 18.21
C LEU A 95 -4.21 5.36 18.98
N LEU A 96 -4.27 4.33 19.82
CA LEU A 96 -5.45 4.03 20.64
C LEU A 96 -5.76 5.15 21.64
N TYR A 97 -4.72 5.71 22.27
CA TYR A 97 -4.88 6.71 23.33
C TYR A 97 -4.54 8.13 22.89
N ASP A 98 -4.46 8.38 21.59
CA ASP A 98 -4.15 9.71 21.06
C ASP A 98 -5.27 10.69 21.46
N PRO A 99 -4.95 11.82 22.15
CA PRO A 99 -5.95 12.78 22.58
C PRO A 99 -6.63 13.50 21.42
N ASP A 100 -5.98 13.55 20.24
CA ASP A 100 -6.43 14.26 19.04
C ASP A 100 -7.35 13.41 18.15
N ARG A 101 -7.69 12.17 18.56
CA ARG A 101 -8.64 11.31 17.83
C ARG A 101 -9.96 12.01 17.54
N LEU A 102 -10.58 11.63 16.42
CA LEU A 102 -11.97 11.96 16.15
C LEU A 102 -12.86 11.21 17.16
N LYS A 103 -13.68 11.95 17.91
CA LYS A 103 -14.51 11.41 19.02
C LYS A 103 -16.00 11.39 18.72
N ARG A 104 -16.46 12.32 17.87
CA ARG A 104 -17.88 12.49 17.50
C ARG A 104 -18.00 12.76 16.00
N PRO A 105 -19.11 12.37 15.37
CA PRO A 105 -19.41 12.77 14.00
C PRO A 105 -19.45 14.29 13.85
N LEU A 106 -18.96 14.80 12.73
CA LEU A 106 -18.90 16.23 12.41
C LEU A 106 -19.62 16.52 11.11
N ILE A 107 -20.43 17.58 11.07
CA ILE A 107 -21.04 18.12 9.84
C ILE A 107 -20.51 19.53 9.59
N ARG A 108 -20.08 19.78 8.35
CA ARG A 108 -19.58 21.08 7.90
C ARG A 108 -20.70 22.14 7.87
N LYS A 109 -20.39 23.35 8.35
CA LYS A 109 -21.34 24.48 8.40
C LYS A 109 -21.09 25.56 7.35
N GLU A 110 -19.87 25.63 6.82
CA GLU A 110 -19.47 26.63 5.81
C GLU A 110 -18.94 25.97 4.54
N ALA A 111 -18.69 26.75 3.48
CA ALA A 111 -18.16 26.24 2.23
C ALA A 111 -16.83 25.48 2.40
N ARG A 112 -16.58 24.49 1.52
CA ARG A 112 -15.31 23.74 1.48
C ARG A 112 -14.14 24.70 1.30
N GLY A 113 -13.11 24.51 2.12
CA GLY A 113 -11.98 25.45 2.25
C GLY A 113 -11.97 26.22 3.56
N ARG A 114 -13.09 26.25 4.30
CA ARG A 114 -13.16 26.73 5.70
C ARG A 114 -13.49 25.58 6.64
N GLN A 115 -12.70 25.37 7.69
CA GLN A 115 -12.84 24.20 8.56
C GLN A 115 -13.79 24.46 9.73
N VAL A 116 -15.04 24.84 9.44
CA VAL A 116 -16.06 25.11 10.46
C VAL A 116 -17.06 23.94 10.49
N PHE A 117 -17.13 23.26 11.63
CA PHE A 117 -17.91 22.04 11.82
C PHE A 117 -18.78 22.12 13.08
N GLU A 118 -19.88 21.40 13.05
CA GLU A 118 -20.77 21.13 14.19
C GLU A 118 -20.63 19.65 14.58
N GLU A 119 -20.43 19.38 15.87
CA GLU A 119 -20.57 18.02 16.42
C GLU A 119 -22.03 17.60 16.42
N VAL A 120 -22.33 16.40 15.93
CA VAL A 120 -23.70 15.89 15.82
C VAL A 120 -23.82 14.46 16.34
N SER A 121 -25.06 14.00 16.56
CA SER A 121 -25.31 12.60 16.90
C SER A 121 -24.99 11.68 15.71
N TRP A 122 -24.78 10.39 16.00
CA TRP A 122 -24.55 9.39 14.96
C TRP A 122 -25.75 9.23 14.04
N GLU A 123 -26.97 9.26 14.56
CA GLU A 123 -28.20 9.15 13.78
C GLU A 123 -28.28 10.29 12.76
N ARG A 124 -28.10 11.53 13.21
CA ARG A 124 -28.12 12.71 12.32
C ARG A 124 -27.02 12.65 11.26
N ALA A 125 -25.82 12.22 11.61
CA ALA A 125 -24.73 12.11 10.64
C ALA A 125 -24.97 11.03 9.59
N LEU A 126 -25.48 9.86 10.00
CA LEU A 126 -25.78 8.76 9.09
C LEU A 126 -26.99 9.08 8.19
N ASP A 127 -28.01 9.75 8.72
CA ASP A 127 -29.16 10.22 7.93
C ASP A 127 -28.72 11.23 6.86
N GLU A 128 -27.86 12.20 7.20
CA GLU A 128 -27.29 13.15 6.24
C GLU A 128 -26.50 12.42 5.15
N VAL A 129 -25.63 11.47 5.52
CA VAL A 129 -24.84 10.68 4.55
C VAL A 129 -25.77 9.89 3.63
N ALA A 130 -26.76 9.19 4.18
CA ALA A 130 -27.69 8.40 3.40
C ALA A 130 -28.50 9.28 2.43
N GLN A 131 -29.05 10.40 2.91
CA GLN A 131 -29.83 11.32 2.11
C GLN A 131 -28.99 11.89 0.95
N ARG A 132 -27.78 12.39 1.23
CA ARG A 132 -26.89 12.99 0.22
C ARG A 132 -26.47 11.99 -0.85
N LEU A 133 -26.13 10.76 -0.46
CA LEU A 133 -25.81 9.70 -1.41
C LEU A 133 -27.02 9.35 -2.28
N MET A 134 -28.21 9.24 -1.68
CA MET A 134 -29.45 8.96 -2.42
C MET A 134 -29.85 10.09 -3.37
N ASP A 135 -29.60 11.35 -3.00
CA ASP A 135 -29.83 12.50 -3.87
C ASP A 135 -28.91 12.46 -5.09
N VAL A 136 -27.61 12.17 -4.90
CA VAL A 136 -26.66 12.00 -6.01
C VAL A 136 -27.10 10.86 -6.91
N LYS A 137 -27.51 9.70 -6.34
CA LYS A 137 -28.03 8.57 -7.11
C LYS A 137 -29.27 8.93 -7.93
N LYS A 138 -30.21 9.69 -7.35
CA LYS A 138 -31.44 10.10 -8.03
C LYS A 138 -31.17 11.06 -9.19
N LYS A 139 -30.19 11.96 -9.05
CA LYS A 139 -29.88 12.97 -10.06
C LYS A 139 -28.91 12.50 -11.14
N HIS A 140 -27.91 11.70 -10.79
CA HIS A 140 -26.75 11.40 -11.63
C HIS A 140 -26.50 9.90 -11.85
N GLY A 141 -27.32 9.03 -11.25
CA GLY A 141 -27.10 7.59 -11.25
C GLY A 141 -26.17 7.13 -10.12
N PRO A 142 -26.25 5.85 -9.70
CA PRO A 142 -25.42 5.32 -8.64
C PRO A 142 -23.92 5.39 -8.95
N GLU A 143 -23.53 5.28 -10.22
CA GLU A 143 -22.16 5.33 -10.70
C GLU A 143 -21.45 6.65 -10.42
N ALA A 144 -22.19 7.75 -10.23
CA ALA A 144 -21.61 9.04 -9.86
C ALA A 144 -21.02 9.09 -8.44
N VAL A 145 -21.12 8.00 -7.67
CA VAL A 145 -20.50 7.86 -6.34
C VAL A 145 -19.24 7.01 -6.43
N ALA A 146 -18.12 7.50 -5.92
CA ALA A 146 -16.86 6.74 -5.85
C ALA A 146 -16.44 6.43 -4.40
N LEU A 147 -15.79 5.29 -4.22
CA LEU A 147 -15.15 4.88 -2.96
C LEU A 147 -13.64 4.90 -3.14
N PHE A 148 -12.98 5.72 -2.34
CA PHE A 148 -11.55 5.63 -2.10
C PHE A 148 -11.33 4.91 -0.79
N LEU A 149 -10.62 3.78 -0.79
CA LEU A 149 -10.41 3.00 0.41
C LEU A 149 -8.95 2.63 0.65
N HIS A 150 -8.59 2.56 1.92
CA HIS A 150 -7.38 1.91 2.41
C HIS A 150 -7.63 1.42 3.86
N GLY A 151 -6.94 0.37 4.30
CA GLY A 151 -7.20 -0.27 5.60
C GLY A 151 -8.14 -1.48 5.52
N PHE A 152 -8.34 -2.19 6.63
CA PHE A 152 -9.05 -3.47 6.62
C PHE A 152 -10.56 -3.33 6.40
N GLY A 153 -11.21 -2.39 7.09
CA GLY A 153 -12.67 -2.19 7.02
C GLY A 153 -13.17 -1.66 5.67
N GLY A 154 -12.28 -1.30 4.73
CA GLY A 154 -12.64 -0.87 3.39
C GLY A 154 -13.41 -1.94 2.58
N LYS A 155 -13.32 -3.21 2.99
CA LYS A 155 -14.14 -4.30 2.43
C LYS A 155 -15.64 -4.11 2.70
N TRP A 156 -16.02 -3.62 3.87
CA TRP A 156 -17.42 -3.34 4.20
C TRP A 156 -17.98 -2.24 3.29
N PHE A 157 -17.20 -1.19 3.05
CA PHE A 157 -17.57 -0.12 2.12
C PHE A 157 -17.57 -0.58 0.66
N THR A 158 -16.71 -1.54 0.30
CA THR A 158 -16.76 -2.20 -1.01
C THR A 158 -18.08 -2.95 -1.20
N HIS A 159 -18.53 -3.70 -0.19
CA HIS A 159 -19.82 -4.37 -0.21
C HIS A 159 -20.98 -3.35 -0.32
N LEU A 160 -20.93 -2.29 0.49
CA LEU A 160 -21.91 -1.20 0.46
C LEU A 160 -22.01 -0.58 -0.93
N LEU A 161 -20.88 -0.20 -1.53
CA LEU A 161 -20.88 0.51 -2.80
C LEU A 161 -21.31 -0.39 -3.99
N LYS A 162 -20.95 -1.69 -3.95
CA LYS A 162 -21.47 -2.67 -4.91
C LYS A 162 -22.98 -2.84 -4.78
N SER A 163 -23.50 -2.92 -3.56
CA SER A 163 -24.95 -2.97 -3.29
C SER A 163 -25.66 -1.69 -3.71
N PHE A 164 -24.99 -0.55 -3.60
CA PHE A 164 -25.49 0.75 -4.04
C PHE A 164 -25.63 0.85 -5.57
N GLY A 165 -24.82 0.08 -6.30
CA GLY A 165 -24.81 -0.01 -7.76
C GLY A 165 -23.67 0.77 -8.44
N SER A 166 -22.66 1.23 -7.69
CA SER A 166 -21.53 1.94 -8.30
C SER A 166 -20.35 1.00 -8.59
N PRO A 167 -19.72 1.12 -9.77
CA PRO A 167 -18.51 0.39 -10.12
C PRO A 167 -17.23 1.07 -9.59
N ASN A 168 -17.33 2.29 -9.05
CA ASN A 168 -16.17 3.17 -8.84
C ASN A 168 -15.48 2.96 -7.49
N ILE A 169 -14.85 1.79 -7.33
CA ILE A 169 -14.09 1.41 -6.12
C ILE A 169 -12.60 1.43 -6.40
N THR A 170 -11.85 2.26 -5.68
CA THR A 170 -10.42 2.46 -5.92
C THR A 170 -9.59 2.55 -4.65
N ALA A 171 -8.30 2.24 -4.77
CA ALA A 171 -7.33 2.36 -3.69
C ALA A 171 -6.02 2.95 -4.23
N PRO A 172 -5.45 4.00 -3.59
CA PRO A 172 -4.14 4.53 -3.97
C PRO A 172 -3.02 3.47 -3.95
N SER A 173 -3.18 2.42 -3.12
CA SER A 173 -2.23 1.31 -3.02
C SER A 173 -2.03 0.53 -4.33
N TYR A 174 -2.91 0.70 -5.33
CA TYR A 174 -2.72 0.14 -6.66
C TYR A 174 -2.00 1.14 -7.58
N ALA A 175 -2.67 2.22 -7.97
CA ALA A 175 -2.20 3.14 -9.01
C ALA A 175 -0.98 3.99 -8.61
N GLN A 176 -0.76 4.23 -7.32
CA GLN A 176 0.39 4.98 -6.77
C GLN A 176 1.41 4.06 -6.08
N CYS A 177 1.27 2.74 -6.23
CA CYS A 177 2.17 1.80 -5.57
C CYS A 177 2.39 0.54 -6.41
N ARG A 178 1.57 -0.50 -6.25
CA ARG A 178 1.90 -1.85 -6.75
C ARG A 178 1.46 -2.15 -8.18
N GLY A 179 0.57 -1.35 -8.77
CA GLY A 179 -0.09 -1.68 -10.05
C GLY A 179 0.85 -2.15 -11.16
N PRO A 180 1.95 -1.42 -11.47
CA PRO A 180 2.87 -1.83 -12.53
C PRO A 180 3.49 -3.21 -12.34
N ARG A 181 3.78 -3.62 -11.09
CA ARG A 181 4.33 -4.96 -10.84
C ARG A 181 3.29 -6.06 -10.95
N GLU A 182 2.02 -5.78 -10.62
CA GLU A 182 0.94 -6.74 -10.82
C GLU A 182 0.77 -7.03 -12.31
N VAL A 183 0.77 -5.99 -13.14
CA VAL A 183 0.69 -6.12 -14.60
C VAL A 183 1.91 -6.83 -15.18
N GLY A 184 3.13 -6.40 -14.81
CA GLY A 184 4.37 -6.98 -15.36
C GLY A 184 4.53 -8.47 -15.07
N TYR A 185 4.20 -8.91 -13.84
CA TYR A 185 4.24 -10.33 -13.47
C TYR A 185 3.07 -11.12 -14.04
N SER A 186 1.86 -10.55 -14.09
CA SER A 186 0.70 -11.21 -14.72
C SER A 186 0.93 -11.48 -16.21
N LEU A 187 1.55 -10.54 -16.94
CA LEU A 187 1.90 -10.73 -18.36
C LEU A 187 2.99 -11.78 -18.60
N THR A 188 3.81 -12.08 -17.60
CA THR A 188 4.97 -12.98 -17.74
C THR A 188 4.67 -14.38 -17.21
N PHE A 189 4.03 -14.47 -16.05
CA PHE A 189 3.76 -15.72 -15.33
C PHE A 189 2.27 -16.06 -15.24
N GLY A 190 1.37 -15.20 -15.74
CA GLY A 190 -0.08 -15.39 -15.58
C GLY A 190 -0.58 -15.17 -14.16
N GLN A 191 0.25 -14.61 -13.26
CA GLN A 191 -0.07 -14.48 -11.85
C GLN A 191 0.35 -13.11 -11.28
N SER A 192 -0.59 -12.47 -10.56
CA SER A 192 -0.33 -11.30 -9.72
C SER A 192 0.45 -11.69 -8.45
N LEU A 193 1.20 -10.74 -7.89
CA LEU A 193 2.03 -10.94 -6.72
C LEU A 193 1.28 -10.71 -5.41
N GLY A 194 0.23 -9.88 -5.42
CA GLY A 194 -0.55 -9.63 -4.21
C GLY A 194 0.28 -9.05 -3.06
N SER A 195 -0.19 -9.23 -1.83
CA SER A 195 0.42 -8.67 -0.61
C SER A 195 -0.05 -9.44 0.62
N PRO A 196 0.85 -10.04 1.43
CA PRO A 196 2.30 -10.18 1.25
C PRO A 196 2.73 -10.82 -0.08
N GLU A 197 3.92 -10.48 -0.58
CA GLU A 197 4.46 -11.08 -1.81
C GLU A 197 4.89 -12.56 -1.56
N PRO A 198 4.66 -13.49 -2.50
CA PRO A 198 4.99 -14.90 -2.36
C PRO A 198 6.47 -15.16 -2.69
N ILE A 199 7.37 -14.57 -1.92
CA ILE A 199 8.83 -14.66 -2.12
C ILE A 199 9.51 -15.40 -0.97
N ASP A 200 10.54 -16.19 -1.25
CA ASP A 200 11.29 -16.97 -0.27
C ASP A 200 12.63 -16.30 0.07
N ILE A 201 12.56 -15.15 0.76
CA ILE A 201 13.75 -14.35 1.11
C ILE A 201 14.70 -15.16 2.01
N GLU A 202 14.15 -15.91 2.97
CA GLU A 202 14.92 -16.61 4.02
C GLU A 202 15.86 -17.70 3.47
N ASN A 203 15.54 -18.27 2.31
CA ASN A 203 16.34 -19.32 1.66
C ASN A 203 17.08 -18.84 0.40
N ALA A 204 16.99 -17.56 0.04
CA ALA A 204 17.71 -17.01 -1.09
C ALA A 204 19.22 -16.97 -0.82
N ARG A 205 20.03 -17.33 -1.82
CA ARG A 205 21.50 -17.23 -1.78
C ARG A 205 22.01 -15.91 -2.35
N CYS A 206 21.28 -15.36 -3.31
CA CYS A 206 21.47 -14.00 -3.82
C CYS A 206 20.12 -13.27 -3.78
N ILE A 207 20.09 -12.05 -3.23
CA ILE A 207 18.89 -11.21 -3.20
C ILE A 207 19.20 -9.91 -3.92
N THR A 208 18.47 -9.65 -5.00
CA THR A 208 18.60 -8.43 -5.80
C THR A 208 17.46 -7.49 -5.47
N LEU A 209 17.81 -6.31 -4.95
CA LEU A 209 16.89 -5.26 -4.54
C LEU A 209 17.00 -4.09 -5.50
N ILE A 210 15.99 -3.88 -6.34
CA ILE A 210 15.91 -2.76 -7.28
C ILE A 210 14.92 -1.74 -6.73
N GLY A 211 15.43 -0.63 -6.19
CA GLY A 211 14.65 0.40 -5.49
C GLY A 211 13.94 -0.08 -4.21
N SER A 212 14.28 -1.28 -3.70
CA SER A 212 13.71 -1.82 -2.46
C SER A 212 14.64 -1.57 -1.28
N HIS A 213 14.30 -0.55 -0.49
CA HIS A 213 14.99 -0.15 0.74
C HIS A 213 14.52 -0.94 1.98
N LEU A 214 14.56 -2.29 1.91
CA LEU A 214 14.28 -3.15 3.07
C LEU A 214 15.20 -2.78 4.24
N GLY A 215 14.66 -2.66 5.44
CA GLY A 215 15.39 -2.11 6.59
C GLY A 215 15.03 -0.65 6.90
N GLU A 216 14.48 0.09 5.94
CA GLU A 216 13.78 1.36 6.15
C GLU A 216 12.28 1.16 5.95
N ASN A 217 11.89 0.50 4.86
CA ASN A 217 10.56 -0.10 4.80
C ASN A 217 10.54 -1.30 5.77
N MET A 218 9.54 -1.28 6.65
CA MET A 218 9.47 -2.18 7.81
C MET A 218 8.37 -3.23 7.65
N HIS A 219 8.31 -3.91 6.51
CA HIS A 219 7.47 -5.11 6.39
C HIS A 219 8.07 -6.21 7.25
N ASN A 220 7.47 -6.39 8.43
CA ASN A 220 8.07 -7.10 9.56
C ASN A 220 8.71 -8.43 9.15
N THR A 221 7.94 -9.30 8.49
CA THR A 221 8.41 -10.63 8.09
C THR A 221 9.54 -10.58 7.06
N GLN A 222 9.45 -9.70 6.06
CA GLN A 222 10.50 -9.60 5.04
C GLN A 222 11.83 -9.13 5.63
N VAL A 223 11.80 -8.23 6.62
CA VAL A 223 13.00 -7.76 7.31
C VAL A 223 13.59 -8.87 8.19
N GLN A 224 12.75 -9.67 8.85
CA GLN A 224 13.19 -10.86 9.58
C GLN A 224 13.83 -11.88 8.64
N GLU A 225 13.15 -12.23 7.54
CA GLU A 225 13.64 -13.18 6.54
C GLU A 225 14.96 -12.68 5.91
N LEU A 226 15.08 -11.38 5.60
CA LEU A 226 16.31 -10.78 5.08
C LEU A 226 17.46 -10.88 6.09
N SER A 227 17.21 -10.57 7.36
CA SER A 227 18.21 -10.71 8.42
C SER A 227 18.68 -12.16 8.57
N THR A 228 17.77 -13.12 8.51
CA THR A 228 18.12 -14.54 8.55
C THR A 228 18.95 -14.94 7.32
N ALA A 229 18.55 -14.53 6.12
CA ALA A 229 19.27 -14.83 4.88
C ALA A 229 20.71 -14.30 4.93
N ILE A 230 20.91 -13.05 5.35
CA ILE A 230 22.24 -12.45 5.52
C ILE A 230 23.07 -13.24 6.53
N SER A 231 22.48 -13.64 7.67
CA SER A 231 23.19 -14.44 8.68
C SER A 231 23.63 -15.82 8.17
N ARG A 232 22.96 -16.35 7.14
CA ARG A 232 23.31 -17.60 6.44
C ARG A 232 24.27 -17.39 5.27
N GLY A 233 24.75 -16.16 5.05
CA GLY A 233 25.71 -15.82 4.00
C GLY A 233 25.10 -15.41 2.66
N ALA A 234 23.78 -15.15 2.60
CA ALA A 234 23.15 -14.64 1.39
C ALA A 234 23.81 -13.31 0.96
N GLN A 235 24.08 -13.19 -0.34
CA GLN A 235 24.71 -12.01 -0.92
C GLN A 235 23.63 -11.05 -1.42
N LEU A 236 23.77 -9.74 -1.19
CA LEU A 236 22.84 -8.75 -1.74
C LEU A 236 23.45 -7.99 -2.92
N VAL A 237 22.63 -7.77 -3.94
CA VAL A 237 22.85 -6.80 -5.01
C VAL A 237 21.80 -5.70 -4.86
N VAL A 238 22.23 -4.49 -4.55
CA VAL A 238 21.31 -3.36 -4.33
C VAL A 238 21.48 -2.34 -5.44
N VAL A 239 20.42 -2.13 -6.22
CA VAL A 239 20.33 -1.11 -7.26
C VAL A 239 19.51 0.05 -6.71
N ASP A 240 20.20 1.13 -6.36
CA ASP A 240 19.62 2.32 -5.74
C ASP A 240 20.55 3.51 -5.94
N PRO A 241 20.10 4.67 -6.47
CA PRO A 241 20.92 5.88 -6.54
C PRO A 241 21.39 6.35 -5.15
N ARG A 242 20.67 5.98 -4.08
CA ARG A 242 20.98 6.33 -2.70
C ARG A 242 21.63 5.14 -1.97
N PHE A 243 22.63 5.43 -1.13
CA PHE A 243 23.18 4.44 -0.21
C PHE A 243 22.21 4.19 0.96
N SER A 244 21.23 3.30 0.74
CA SER A 244 20.20 2.95 1.70
C SER A 244 20.67 1.97 2.79
N THR A 245 19.85 1.73 3.82
CA THR A 245 20.12 0.70 4.85
C THR A 245 20.44 -0.67 4.23
N ALA A 246 19.74 -1.05 3.16
CA ALA A 246 19.99 -2.29 2.44
C ALA A 246 21.34 -2.27 1.70
N ALA A 247 21.70 -1.14 1.07
CA ALA A 247 22.97 -0.98 0.36
C ALA A 247 24.17 -1.15 1.32
N GLY A 248 24.04 -0.70 2.58
CA GLY A 248 25.05 -0.90 3.61
C GLY A 248 25.32 -2.36 4.01
N LYS A 249 24.52 -3.31 3.53
CA LYS A 249 24.70 -4.76 3.70
C LYS A 249 25.01 -5.48 2.38
N ALA A 250 25.16 -4.74 1.29
CA ALA A 250 25.29 -5.32 -0.04
C ALA A 250 26.72 -5.72 -0.38
N ARG A 251 26.85 -6.80 -1.16
CA ARG A 251 28.11 -7.12 -1.84
C ARG A 251 28.35 -6.16 -3.00
N TYR A 252 27.30 -5.89 -3.77
CA TYR A 252 27.30 -4.89 -4.82
C TYR A 252 26.23 -3.87 -4.54
N TRP A 253 26.64 -2.63 -4.29
CA TRP A 253 25.78 -1.47 -4.43
C TRP A 253 26.02 -0.86 -5.82
N LEU A 254 24.95 -0.73 -6.59
CA LEU A 254 24.95 -0.17 -7.93
C LEU A 254 24.25 1.20 -7.87
N PRO A 255 25.01 2.32 -7.77
CA PRO A 255 24.47 3.68 -7.70
C PRO A 255 23.96 4.13 -9.07
N ILE A 256 22.85 3.52 -9.50
CA ILE A 256 22.30 3.71 -10.84
C ILE A 256 21.79 5.14 -11.04
N LYS A 257 21.94 5.68 -12.26
CA LYS A 257 21.25 6.92 -12.64
C LYS A 257 19.72 6.72 -12.57
N PRO A 258 18.95 7.61 -11.89
CA PRO A 258 17.50 7.48 -11.79
C PRO A 258 16.82 7.35 -13.16
N GLY A 259 15.87 6.42 -13.27
CA GLY A 259 15.11 6.18 -14.51
C GLY A 259 15.77 5.23 -15.51
N THR A 260 16.93 4.65 -15.19
CA THR A 260 17.71 3.83 -16.14
C THR A 260 17.74 2.33 -15.83
N ASP A 261 16.88 1.86 -14.91
CA ASP A 261 16.83 0.47 -14.44
C ASP A 261 16.61 -0.55 -15.56
N ILE A 262 15.81 -0.21 -16.57
CA ILE A 262 15.55 -1.12 -17.70
C ILE A 262 16.83 -1.37 -18.50
N ALA A 263 17.72 -0.38 -18.66
CA ALA A 263 18.98 -0.59 -19.35
C ALA A 263 19.89 -1.57 -18.59
N LEU A 264 19.95 -1.45 -17.25
CA LEU A 264 20.67 -2.42 -16.42
C LEU A 264 20.08 -3.83 -16.54
N LEU A 265 18.75 -3.96 -16.43
CA LEU A 265 18.05 -5.25 -16.54
C LEU A 265 18.33 -5.94 -17.89
N LEU A 266 18.25 -5.18 -19.00
CA LEU A 266 18.54 -5.71 -20.34
C LEU A 266 20.01 -6.13 -20.48
N ALA A 267 20.95 -5.38 -19.89
CA ALA A 267 22.37 -5.74 -19.92
C ALA A 267 22.71 -6.96 -19.05
N TRP A 268 22.05 -7.12 -17.91
CA TRP A 268 22.14 -8.36 -17.14
C TRP A 268 21.61 -9.56 -17.93
N MET A 269 20.47 -9.42 -18.61
CA MET A 269 19.95 -10.48 -19.48
C MET A 269 20.91 -10.80 -20.64
N ASN A 270 21.51 -9.78 -21.26
CA ASN A 270 22.55 -9.96 -22.30
C ASN A 270 23.71 -10.82 -21.79
N VAL A 271 24.29 -10.48 -20.63
CA VAL A 271 25.40 -11.24 -20.04
C VAL A 271 24.99 -12.67 -19.73
N ILE A 272 23.84 -12.87 -19.07
CA ILE A 272 23.35 -14.20 -18.68
C ILE A 272 23.09 -15.08 -19.90
N ILE A 273 22.50 -14.53 -20.98
CA ILE A 273 22.19 -15.29 -22.19
C ILE A 273 23.45 -15.58 -23.01
N THR A 274 24.31 -14.58 -23.21
CA THR A 274 25.54 -14.71 -24.03
C THR A 274 26.55 -15.66 -23.40
N GLU A 275 26.68 -15.63 -22.07
CA GLU A 275 27.52 -16.57 -21.32
C GLU A 275 26.83 -17.92 -21.03
N LYS A 276 25.60 -18.14 -21.53
CA LYS A 276 24.79 -19.35 -21.31
C LYS A 276 24.65 -19.73 -19.83
N ARG A 277 24.40 -18.73 -18.97
CA ARG A 277 24.25 -18.89 -17.51
C ARG A 277 22.80 -18.90 -17.02
N TYR A 278 21.83 -18.96 -17.92
CA TYR A 278 20.42 -19.15 -17.55
C TYR A 278 20.12 -20.64 -17.28
N ASP A 279 19.01 -20.92 -16.61
CA ASP A 279 18.54 -22.28 -16.38
C ASP A 279 17.91 -22.86 -17.65
N VAL A 280 18.69 -23.63 -18.41
CA VAL A 280 18.29 -24.19 -19.70
C VAL A 280 17.06 -25.10 -19.55
N ASP A 281 17.11 -26.07 -18.63
CA ASP A 281 16.03 -27.03 -18.40
C ASP A 281 14.73 -26.34 -17.99
N TYR A 282 14.80 -25.30 -17.16
CA TYR A 282 13.63 -24.52 -16.77
C TYR A 282 13.03 -23.78 -17.95
N ILE A 283 13.86 -23.10 -18.74
CA ILE A 283 13.39 -22.30 -19.88
C ILE A 283 12.78 -23.19 -20.97
N GLU A 284 13.38 -24.33 -21.29
CA GLU A 284 12.84 -25.27 -22.27
C GLU A 284 11.47 -25.84 -21.87
N LYS A 285 11.24 -26.06 -20.58
CA LYS A 285 9.99 -26.66 -20.07
C LYS A 285 8.89 -25.66 -19.76
N HIS A 286 9.25 -24.43 -19.38
CA HIS A 286 8.31 -23.51 -18.72
C HIS A 286 8.26 -22.11 -19.34
N ALA A 287 9.05 -21.83 -20.38
CA ALA A 287 9.07 -20.52 -21.01
C ALA A 287 8.90 -20.59 -22.54
N THR A 288 8.49 -19.47 -23.11
CA THR A 288 8.45 -19.24 -24.55
C THR A 288 9.13 -17.90 -24.85
N GLY A 289 9.60 -17.71 -26.09
CA GLY A 289 10.13 -16.42 -26.52
C GLY A 289 11.63 -16.18 -26.26
N LEU A 290 12.41 -17.21 -25.91
CA LEU A 290 13.85 -17.05 -25.61
C LEU A 290 14.63 -16.51 -26.82
N ASP A 291 14.35 -16.98 -28.03
CA ASP A 291 15.07 -16.54 -29.23
C ASP A 291 14.78 -15.06 -29.55
N GLN A 292 13.53 -14.63 -29.40
CA GLN A 292 13.13 -13.22 -29.52
C GLN A 292 13.83 -12.36 -28.46
N LEU A 293 13.92 -12.85 -27.22
CA LEU A 293 14.64 -12.16 -26.15
C LEU A 293 16.13 -12.06 -26.48
N ARG A 294 16.77 -13.16 -26.90
CA ARG A 294 18.19 -13.21 -27.27
C ARG A 294 18.51 -12.20 -28.36
N GLU A 295 17.68 -12.15 -29.41
CA GLU A 295 17.82 -11.18 -30.49
C GLU A 295 17.63 -9.74 -29.98
N HIS A 296 16.64 -9.49 -29.12
CA HIS A 296 16.36 -8.17 -28.56
C HIS A 296 17.49 -7.63 -27.69
N VAL A 297 18.14 -8.48 -26.88
CA VAL A 297 19.19 -8.05 -25.96
C VAL A 297 20.60 -8.13 -26.54
N LYS A 298 20.78 -8.59 -27.79
CA LYS A 298 22.12 -8.88 -28.35
C LYS A 298 23.09 -7.70 -28.31
N ASP A 299 22.58 -6.49 -28.50
CA ASP A 299 23.33 -5.23 -28.54
C ASP A 299 23.28 -4.46 -27.21
N LYS A 300 22.59 -5.01 -26.20
CA LYS A 300 22.44 -4.43 -24.87
C LYS A 300 23.60 -4.85 -23.98
N THR A 301 24.83 -4.61 -24.44
CA THR A 301 26.04 -5.01 -23.70
C THR A 301 26.22 -4.18 -22.42
N PRO A 302 27.07 -4.63 -21.47
CA PRO A 302 27.50 -3.81 -20.33
C PRO A 302 28.06 -2.43 -20.73
N GLU A 303 28.80 -2.34 -21.84
CA GLU A 303 29.31 -1.07 -22.40
C GLU A 303 28.18 -0.15 -22.88
N TRP A 304 27.18 -0.71 -23.56
CA TRP A 304 25.98 0.04 -23.95
C TRP A 304 25.24 0.57 -22.72
N ALA A 305 25.09 -0.26 -21.69
CA ALA A 305 24.41 0.14 -20.46
C ALA A 305 25.21 1.19 -19.66
N TYR A 306 26.53 1.20 -19.70
CA TYR A 306 27.36 2.22 -19.03
C TYR A 306 27.00 3.64 -19.50
N ALA A 307 26.85 3.84 -20.81
CA ALA A 307 26.50 5.14 -21.38
C ALA A 307 25.14 5.69 -20.88
N ILE A 308 24.22 4.79 -20.48
CA ILE A 308 22.87 5.16 -20.03
C ILE A 308 22.83 5.26 -18.50
N THR A 309 23.35 4.24 -17.82
CA THR A 309 23.21 4.04 -16.37
C THR A 309 24.30 4.71 -15.54
N GLY A 310 25.47 4.94 -16.14
CA GLY A 310 26.69 5.35 -15.45
C GLY A 310 27.40 4.23 -14.66
N LEU A 311 26.91 2.99 -14.71
CA LEU A 311 27.49 1.86 -13.99
C LEU A 311 28.63 1.22 -14.79
N ALA A 312 29.80 1.07 -14.16
CA ALA A 312 30.96 0.46 -14.81
C ALA A 312 30.60 -0.92 -15.42
N PRO A 313 31.00 -1.21 -16.67
CA PRO A 313 30.66 -2.46 -17.34
C PRO A 313 30.99 -3.72 -16.53
N ASP A 314 32.12 -3.73 -15.83
CA ASP A 314 32.54 -4.88 -15.02
C ASP A 314 31.64 -5.11 -13.80
N LEU A 315 31.12 -4.05 -13.17
CA LEU A 315 30.12 -4.19 -12.10
C LEU A 315 28.82 -4.82 -12.62
N ILE A 316 28.41 -4.50 -13.85
CA ILE A 316 27.24 -5.10 -14.49
C ILE A 316 27.49 -6.59 -14.74
N ARG A 317 28.66 -6.96 -15.28
CA ARG A 317 29.04 -8.37 -15.50
C ARG A 317 29.10 -9.16 -14.20
N ASP A 318 29.79 -8.63 -13.20
CA ASP A 318 30.03 -9.35 -11.95
C ASP A 318 28.76 -9.53 -11.13
N SER A 319 27.86 -8.53 -11.13
CA SER A 319 26.55 -8.67 -10.50
C SER A 319 25.65 -9.66 -11.27
N ALA A 320 25.65 -9.66 -12.61
CA ALA A 320 24.94 -10.67 -13.40
C ALA A 320 25.43 -12.09 -13.10
N ARG A 321 26.75 -12.29 -13.09
CA ARG A 321 27.39 -13.59 -12.81
C ARG A 321 27.12 -14.06 -11.39
N LEU A 322 27.10 -13.14 -10.41
CA LEU A 322 26.73 -13.47 -9.03
C LEU A 322 25.28 -13.97 -8.95
N MET A 323 24.33 -13.25 -9.57
CA MET A 323 22.93 -13.66 -9.59
C MET A 323 22.75 -15.02 -10.26
N ALA A 324 23.38 -15.25 -11.40
CA ALA A 324 23.28 -16.51 -12.12
C ALA A 324 23.96 -17.68 -11.38
N GLY A 325 25.10 -17.44 -10.72
CA GLY A 325 25.79 -18.44 -9.90
C GLY A 325 25.02 -18.88 -8.64
N ALA A 326 23.99 -18.12 -8.26
CA ALA A 326 23.09 -18.45 -7.16
C ALA A 326 21.78 -19.13 -7.62
N ALA A 327 21.53 -19.24 -8.93
CA ALA A 327 20.33 -19.88 -9.47
C ALA A 327 20.20 -21.34 -9.00
N PRO A 328 18.97 -21.82 -8.69
CA PRO A 328 17.70 -21.11 -8.75
C PRO A 328 17.38 -20.23 -7.52
N ALA A 329 18.19 -20.28 -6.46
CA ALA A 329 18.01 -19.51 -5.22
C ALA A 329 18.49 -18.04 -5.35
N SER A 330 18.09 -17.39 -6.45
CA SER A 330 18.43 -16.02 -6.81
C SER A 330 17.15 -15.19 -6.88
N LEU A 331 16.87 -14.44 -5.82
CA LEU A 331 15.62 -13.70 -5.68
C LEU A 331 15.77 -12.28 -6.23
N ILE A 332 15.09 -12.01 -7.36
CA ILE A 332 14.82 -10.64 -7.79
C ILE A 332 13.59 -10.13 -7.04
N HIS A 333 13.79 -9.30 -6.02
CA HIS A 333 12.68 -8.78 -5.21
C HIS A 333 11.81 -7.84 -6.05
N PRO A 334 10.48 -8.01 -6.10
CA PRO A 334 9.62 -7.31 -7.07
C PRO A 334 9.35 -5.82 -6.73
N GLY A 335 10.06 -5.28 -5.74
CA GLY A 335 9.67 -4.05 -5.03
C GLY A 335 8.22 -4.09 -4.50
N ARG A 336 7.69 -2.94 -4.07
CA ARG A 336 6.26 -2.79 -3.82
C ARG A 336 5.72 -1.50 -4.41
N HIS A 337 6.26 -0.35 -3.98
CA HIS A 337 6.02 0.91 -4.65
C HIS A 337 6.87 0.95 -5.92
N THR A 338 6.23 0.78 -7.08
CA THR A 338 6.91 0.65 -8.37
C THR A 338 6.47 1.70 -9.40
N THR A 339 5.67 2.70 -9.02
CA THR A 339 5.18 3.75 -9.93
C THR A 339 6.12 4.96 -9.93
N TRP A 340 7.18 4.94 -10.74
CA TRP A 340 8.26 5.94 -10.66
C TRP A 340 8.34 6.84 -11.90
N TYR A 341 8.31 6.26 -13.10
CA TYR A 341 8.70 6.99 -14.33
C TYR A 341 7.75 6.78 -15.52
N GLY A 342 6.69 5.98 -15.39
CA GLY A 342 5.65 5.80 -16.41
C GLY A 342 5.89 4.64 -17.40
N ASN A 343 7.08 4.05 -17.40
CA ASN A 343 7.40 2.79 -18.09
C ASN A 343 7.52 1.60 -17.12
N ASP A 344 6.93 1.75 -15.92
CA ASP A 344 7.15 0.89 -14.77
C ASP A 344 6.67 -0.56 -14.97
N ALA A 345 5.61 -0.76 -15.76
CA ALA A 345 5.11 -2.09 -16.08
C ALA A 345 6.13 -2.89 -16.91
N GLN A 346 6.87 -2.22 -17.79
CA GLN A 346 7.96 -2.85 -18.57
C GLN A 346 9.18 -3.12 -17.69
N ARG A 347 9.51 -2.24 -16.74
CA ARG A 347 10.55 -2.53 -15.74
C ARG A 347 10.21 -3.77 -14.93
N ALA A 348 8.99 -3.87 -14.42
CA ALA A 348 8.53 -5.05 -13.68
C ALA A 348 8.52 -6.31 -14.56
N ARG A 349 8.11 -6.20 -15.82
CA ARG A 349 8.17 -7.31 -16.80
C ARG A 349 9.60 -7.76 -17.05
N ALA A 350 10.55 -6.84 -17.19
CA ALA A 350 11.97 -7.15 -17.33
C ALA A 350 12.53 -7.86 -16.08
N MET A 351 12.11 -7.46 -14.86
CA MET A 351 12.44 -8.17 -13.62
C MET A 351 11.85 -9.59 -13.59
N ALA A 352 10.62 -9.76 -14.07
CA ALA A 352 9.96 -11.07 -14.17
C ALA A 352 10.67 -11.99 -15.19
N ILE A 353 11.06 -11.46 -16.36
CA ILE A 353 11.84 -12.20 -17.37
C ILE A 353 13.21 -12.62 -16.80
N LEU A 354 13.90 -11.72 -16.10
CA LEU A 354 15.15 -12.06 -15.42
C LEU A 354 14.95 -13.17 -14.37
N THR A 355 13.85 -13.12 -13.61
CA THR A 355 13.46 -14.19 -12.68
C THR A 355 13.27 -15.54 -13.39
N ALA A 356 12.67 -15.54 -14.59
CA ALA A 356 12.50 -16.74 -15.40
C ALA A 356 13.82 -17.29 -15.91
N LEU A 357 14.74 -16.44 -16.40
CA LEU A 357 16.09 -16.86 -16.83
C LEU A 357 16.88 -17.52 -15.69
N LEU A 358 16.68 -17.05 -14.46
CA LEU A 358 17.32 -17.63 -13.26
C LEU A 358 16.61 -18.90 -12.75
N GLY A 359 15.50 -19.33 -13.38
CA GLY A 359 14.74 -20.50 -12.96
C GLY A 359 14.17 -20.40 -11.55
N SER A 360 13.93 -19.17 -11.06
CA SER A 360 13.61 -18.90 -9.65
C SER A 360 12.12 -18.91 -9.34
N TRP A 361 11.25 -18.96 -10.34
CA TRP A 361 9.80 -19.00 -10.15
C TRP A 361 9.33 -20.42 -9.81
N GLY A 362 8.59 -20.57 -8.71
CA GLY A 362 8.13 -21.87 -8.21
C GLY A 362 9.24 -22.70 -7.54
N ARG A 363 10.35 -22.08 -7.12
CA ARG A 363 11.50 -22.78 -6.53
C ARG A 363 12.01 -22.10 -5.25
N ARG A 364 12.60 -22.90 -4.36
CA ARG A 364 13.14 -22.45 -3.06
C ARG A 364 14.22 -21.37 -3.25
N GLY A 365 14.17 -20.34 -2.41
CA GLY A 365 15.04 -19.16 -2.51
C GLY A 365 14.65 -18.18 -3.63
N GLY A 366 13.51 -18.40 -4.29
CA GLY A 366 12.94 -17.54 -5.33
C GLY A 366 11.48 -17.18 -5.02
N TYR A 367 10.56 -17.46 -5.95
CA TYR A 367 9.13 -17.24 -5.76
C TYR A 367 8.41 -18.54 -5.40
N LEU A 368 7.49 -18.45 -4.45
CA LEU A 368 6.64 -19.53 -4.00
C LEU A 368 5.31 -19.50 -4.74
N LEU A 369 4.69 -20.66 -4.89
CA LEU A 369 3.31 -20.74 -5.36
C LEU A 369 2.37 -20.41 -4.19
N PRO A 370 1.51 -19.40 -4.33
CA PRO A 370 0.67 -18.96 -3.22
C PRO A 370 -0.44 -19.98 -2.95
N SER A 371 -0.58 -20.41 -1.69
CA SER A 371 -1.71 -21.21 -1.21
C SER A 371 -2.55 -20.39 -0.25
N LYS A 372 -3.86 -20.66 -0.17
CA LYS A 372 -4.78 -20.04 0.78
C LYS A 372 -5.64 -21.11 1.42
N MET A 373 -6.04 -20.90 2.68
CA MET A 373 -7.07 -21.74 3.28
C MET A 373 -8.40 -21.47 2.57
N ASP A 374 -9.24 -22.48 2.44
CA ASP A 374 -10.60 -22.25 1.96
C ASP A 374 -11.43 -21.63 3.09
N LEU A 375 -12.18 -20.58 2.77
CA LEU A 375 -13.10 -19.95 3.70
C LEU A 375 -14.46 -19.77 3.02
N PRO A 376 -15.55 -20.22 3.66
CA PRO A 376 -16.87 -20.02 3.10
C PRO A 376 -17.16 -18.53 2.98
N LYS A 377 -17.71 -18.13 1.83
CA LYS A 377 -18.21 -16.77 1.65
C LYS A 377 -19.45 -16.58 2.52
N PHE A 378 -19.63 -15.37 3.05
CA PHE A 378 -20.88 -15.01 3.70
C PHE A 378 -22.05 -15.22 2.72
N PRO A 379 -23.15 -15.89 3.13
CA PRO A 379 -24.23 -16.27 2.24
C PRO A 379 -25.12 -15.06 1.90
N TYR A 380 -24.65 -14.20 0.98
CA TYR A 380 -25.46 -13.12 0.45
C TYR A 380 -26.52 -13.70 -0.51
N SER A 381 -27.80 -13.52 -0.20
CA SER A 381 -28.93 -14.06 -0.98
C SER A 381 -29.25 -13.26 -2.25
N LYS A 382 -28.69 -12.04 -2.40
CA LYS A 382 -28.96 -11.14 -3.52
C LYS A 382 -27.71 -10.89 -4.35
N LYS A 383 -27.83 -11.03 -5.67
CA LYS A 383 -26.82 -10.57 -6.64
C LYS A 383 -26.71 -9.05 -6.55
N TYR A 384 -25.50 -8.51 -6.64
CA TYR A 384 -25.32 -7.07 -6.77
C TYR A 384 -26.03 -6.55 -8.04
N PRO A 385 -26.55 -5.31 -8.03
CA PRO A 385 -27.04 -4.66 -9.24
C PRO A 385 -25.98 -4.67 -10.35
N GLU A 386 -26.43 -4.71 -11.60
CA GLU A 386 -25.52 -4.48 -12.73
C GLU A 386 -25.04 -3.04 -12.71
N ALA A 387 -23.73 -2.84 -12.84
CA ALA A 387 -23.10 -1.53 -12.79
C ALA A 387 -22.59 -1.16 -14.21
N PRO A 388 -22.66 0.11 -14.61
CA PRO A 388 -22.07 0.57 -15.86
C PRO A 388 -20.53 0.49 -15.81
N PRO A 389 -19.83 0.74 -16.92
CA PRO A 389 -18.38 0.88 -16.91
C PRO A 389 -17.90 1.95 -15.90
N SER A 390 -16.76 1.70 -15.26
CA SER A 390 -16.16 2.64 -14.31
C SER A 390 -15.73 3.94 -14.99
N ALA A 391 -15.80 5.06 -14.27
CA ALA A 391 -15.57 6.39 -14.80
C ALA A 391 -14.17 6.56 -15.40
N HIS A 392 -13.12 5.88 -14.92
CA HIS A 392 -11.77 6.05 -15.50
C HIS A 392 -11.48 5.18 -16.75
N LYS A 393 -12.43 4.40 -17.25
CA LYS A 393 -12.25 3.54 -18.44
C LYS A 393 -12.99 4.11 -19.67
N PRO A 394 -12.61 5.28 -20.22
CA PRO A 394 -12.97 5.56 -21.60
C PRO A 394 -12.08 4.73 -22.54
N GLU A 395 -12.66 4.09 -23.54
CA GLU A 395 -11.92 3.36 -24.58
C GLU A 395 -11.16 4.32 -25.51
N PRO A 396 -9.92 3.98 -25.92
CA PRO A 396 -9.04 3.02 -25.27
C PRO A 396 -8.30 3.72 -24.12
N SER A 397 -8.46 3.18 -22.91
CA SER A 397 -7.78 3.69 -21.71
C SER A 397 -6.27 3.76 -21.93
N ARG A 398 -5.61 4.81 -21.44
CA ARG A 398 -4.14 4.92 -21.44
C ARG A 398 -3.45 3.73 -20.75
N TYR A 399 -4.18 2.98 -19.92
CA TYR A 399 -3.69 1.84 -19.16
C TYR A 399 -4.58 0.61 -19.39
N PRO A 400 -4.59 0.02 -20.60
CA PRO A 400 -5.54 -1.03 -20.97
C PRO A 400 -5.33 -2.35 -20.20
N LEU A 401 -4.15 -2.51 -19.58
CA LEU A 401 -3.77 -3.70 -18.82
C LEU A 401 -3.94 -3.54 -17.31
N ALA A 402 -4.43 -2.39 -16.82
CA ALA A 402 -4.70 -2.21 -15.40
C ALA A 402 -5.92 -3.05 -14.98
N ASP A 403 -5.77 -3.87 -13.94
CA ASP A 403 -6.82 -4.76 -13.43
C ASP A 403 -7.67 -4.13 -12.32
N GLU A 404 -7.20 -3.03 -11.72
CA GLU A 404 -7.94 -2.21 -10.75
C GLU A 404 -8.20 -0.78 -11.25
N LEU A 405 -9.26 -0.16 -10.70
CA LEU A 405 -9.63 1.22 -10.95
C LEU A 405 -8.56 2.19 -10.43
N LEU A 406 -8.04 3.06 -11.29
CA LEU A 406 -6.99 4.01 -10.90
C LEU A 406 -7.55 5.16 -10.05
N ALA A 407 -6.99 5.37 -8.85
CA ALA A 407 -7.46 6.42 -7.93
C ALA A 407 -7.29 7.83 -8.51
N SER A 408 -6.18 8.08 -9.23
CA SER A 408 -5.98 9.33 -9.97
C SER A 408 -6.99 9.49 -11.10
N GLY A 409 -7.36 8.41 -11.79
CA GLY A 409 -8.36 8.44 -12.85
C GLY A 409 -9.78 8.75 -12.33
N VAL A 410 -10.12 8.27 -11.12
CA VAL A 410 -11.37 8.66 -10.45
C VAL A 410 -11.34 10.14 -10.03
N CYS A 411 -10.20 10.61 -9.52
CA CYS A 411 -10.01 12.03 -9.20
C CYS A 411 -10.17 12.91 -10.45
N ASP A 412 -9.63 12.47 -11.60
CA ASP A 412 -9.78 13.14 -12.89
C ASP A 412 -11.23 13.14 -13.35
N ALA A 413 -11.94 12.01 -13.24
CA ALA A 413 -13.34 11.87 -13.61
C ALA A 413 -14.32 12.67 -12.73
N THR A 414 -13.86 13.27 -11.64
CA THR A 414 -14.66 14.23 -10.86
C THR A 414 -14.70 15.61 -11.52
N ILE A 415 -13.71 15.95 -12.35
CA ILE A 415 -13.69 17.23 -13.05
C ILE A 415 -14.64 17.14 -14.27
N PRO A 416 -15.56 18.11 -14.45
CA PRO A 416 -16.55 18.06 -15.51
C PRO A 416 -15.96 17.83 -16.90
N GLY A 417 -16.54 16.87 -17.64
CA GLY A 417 -16.21 16.62 -19.05
C GLY A 417 -14.88 15.89 -19.29
N VAL A 418 -14.22 15.39 -18.25
CA VAL A 418 -12.98 14.60 -18.38
C VAL A 418 -13.25 13.15 -18.74
N SER A 419 -14.42 12.62 -18.39
CA SER A 419 -14.79 11.23 -18.70
C SER A 419 -16.23 11.07 -19.19
N SER A 420 -16.66 9.82 -19.41
CA SER A 420 -18.00 9.43 -19.87
C SER A 420 -19.12 9.91 -18.96
N TYR A 421 -18.84 10.07 -17.67
CA TYR A 421 -19.69 10.73 -16.69
C TYR A 421 -18.84 11.32 -15.57
N ASP A 422 -19.42 12.30 -14.89
CA ASP A 422 -18.78 12.99 -13.77
C ASP A 422 -19.05 12.25 -12.45
N ILE A 423 -18.01 12.05 -11.65
CA ILE A 423 -18.16 11.62 -10.26
C ILE A 423 -18.60 12.82 -9.41
N LYS A 424 -19.75 12.70 -8.74
CA LYS A 424 -20.38 13.76 -7.93
C LYS A 424 -20.29 13.52 -6.42
N ALA A 425 -19.99 12.31 -5.96
CA ALA A 425 -19.74 12.07 -4.54
C ALA A 425 -18.55 11.15 -4.27
N TRP A 426 -17.80 11.46 -3.22
CA TRP A 426 -16.72 10.61 -2.72
C TRP A 426 -17.04 10.09 -1.32
N VAL A 427 -16.90 8.78 -1.15
CA VAL A 427 -16.75 8.11 0.14
C VAL A 427 -15.28 7.81 0.33
N VAL A 428 -14.66 8.37 1.36
CA VAL A 428 -13.22 8.20 1.63
C VAL A 428 -13.04 7.46 2.95
N TYR A 429 -12.50 6.25 2.88
CA TYR A 429 -12.28 5.38 4.03
C TYR A 429 -10.78 5.15 4.27
N GLY A 430 -10.29 5.54 5.45
CA GLY A 430 -8.95 5.20 5.93
C GLY A 430 -7.80 5.66 5.03
N THR A 431 -7.99 6.71 4.24
CA THR A 431 -6.99 7.23 3.30
C THR A 431 -7.01 8.74 3.21
N ASN A 432 -5.82 9.33 3.18
CA ASN A 432 -5.64 10.78 3.06
C ASN A 432 -5.28 11.16 1.62
N LEU A 433 -6.29 11.42 0.80
CA LEU A 433 -6.10 11.64 -0.64
C LEU A 433 -5.18 12.82 -0.98
N LEU A 434 -5.13 13.85 -0.12
CA LEU A 434 -4.24 15.00 -0.32
C LEU A 434 -2.75 14.69 -0.12
N GLN A 435 -2.43 13.57 0.52
CA GLN A 435 -1.06 13.08 0.69
C GLN A 435 -0.77 11.86 -0.19
N SER A 436 -1.79 11.06 -0.50
CA SER A 436 -1.66 9.81 -1.26
C SER A 436 -1.73 10.01 -2.78
N LEU A 437 -2.46 11.02 -3.27
CA LEU A 437 -2.52 11.34 -4.70
C LEU A 437 -1.47 12.40 -5.07
N PRO A 438 -0.92 12.35 -6.30
CA PRO A 438 -0.03 13.39 -6.78
C PRO A 438 -0.79 14.70 -7.00
N ASN A 439 -0.07 15.82 -6.93
CA ASN A 439 -0.62 17.16 -7.16
C ASN A 439 -1.85 17.50 -6.29
N PRO A 440 -1.67 17.81 -4.99
CA PRO A 440 -2.77 18.09 -4.07
C PRO A 440 -3.70 19.24 -4.53
N LYS A 441 -3.20 20.19 -5.33
CA LYS A 441 -4.03 21.27 -5.90
C LYS A 441 -5.08 20.75 -6.86
N HIS A 442 -4.73 19.73 -7.66
CA HIS A 442 -5.65 19.07 -8.57
C HIS A 442 -6.71 18.28 -7.80
N THR A 443 -6.32 17.54 -6.77
CA THR A 443 -7.26 16.86 -5.88
C THR A 443 -8.21 17.84 -5.20
N ILE A 444 -7.73 19.00 -4.74
CA ILE A 444 -8.60 20.05 -4.18
C ILE A 444 -9.57 20.59 -5.23
N LYS A 445 -9.12 20.80 -6.48
CA LYS A 445 -10.00 21.21 -7.57
C LYS A 445 -11.12 20.18 -7.78
N ALA A 446 -10.78 18.90 -7.88
CA ALA A 446 -11.77 17.82 -7.97
C ALA A 446 -12.73 17.82 -6.77
N ILE A 447 -12.21 17.94 -5.54
CA ILE A 447 -13.04 18.01 -4.33
C ILE A 447 -14.05 19.15 -4.42
N GLN A 448 -13.72 20.31 -5.00
CA GLN A 448 -14.66 21.44 -5.11
C GLN A 448 -15.81 21.18 -6.10
N GLU A 449 -15.65 20.27 -7.05
CA GLU A 449 -16.69 19.90 -8.03
C GLU A 449 -17.70 18.87 -7.48
N LEU A 450 -17.42 18.25 -6.34
CA LEU A 450 -18.30 17.25 -5.73
C LEU A 450 -19.56 17.88 -5.15
N GLU A 451 -20.71 17.22 -5.28
CA GLU A 451 -21.91 17.53 -4.50
C GLU A 451 -21.80 17.03 -3.05
N PHE A 452 -21.02 15.96 -2.83
CA PHE A 452 -20.88 15.36 -1.49
C PHE A 452 -19.51 14.69 -1.26
N LEU A 453 -18.92 14.90 -0.09
CA LEU A 453 -17.71 14.23 0.36
C LEU A 453 -17.89 13.79 1.82
N VAL A 454 -17.79 12.48 2.07
CA VAL A 454 -17.73 11.92 3.43
C VAL A 454 -16.38 11.26 3.67
N SER A 455 -15.83 11.46 4.86
CA SER A 455 -14.57 10.80 5.28
C SER A 455 -14.73 10.04 6.58
N ILE A 456 -14.14 8.85 6.60
CA ILE A 456 -14.22 7.89 7.71
C ILE A 456 -12.78 7.57 8.10
N ASP A 457 -12.37 8.02 9.28
CA ASP A 457 -10.99 7.92 9.76
C ASP A 457 -10.96 7.92 11.30
N VAL A 458 -9.83 7.51 11.87
CA VAL A 458 -9.55 7.51 13.31
C VAL A 458 -9.03 8.87 13.77
N LEU A 459 -8.19 9.50 12.96
CA LEU A 459 -7.55 10.78 13.26
C LEU A 459 -8.04 11.88 12.31
N PRO A 460 -7.98 13.15 12.73
CA PRO A 460 -8.27 14.28 11.85
C PRO A 460 -7.19 14.44 10.78
N ALA A 461 -7.39 13.77 9.64
CA ALA A 461 -6.54 13.89 8.46
C ALA A 461 -6.89 15.14 7.62
N GLU A 462 -5.98 15.58 6.75
CA GLU A 462 -6.20 16.75 5.89
C GLU A 462 -7.48 16.62 5.05
N ILE A 463 -7.83 15.41 4.59
CA ILE A 463 -9.07 15.15 3.85
C ILE A 463 -10.32 15.46 4.67
N CYS A 464 -10.33 15.18 5.99
CA CYS A 464 -11.46 15.51 6.88
C CYS A 464 -11.75 17.02 6.88
N GLY A 465 -10.71 17.84 6.77
CA GLY A 465 -10.82 19.29 6.64
C GLY A 465 -11.54 19.78 5.38
N TRP A 466 -11.77 18.89 4.40
CA TRP A 466 -12.50 19.16 3.16
C TRP A 466 -13.86 18.46 3.07
N SER A 467 -14.12 17.46 3.91
CA SER A 467 -15.35 16.67 3.90
C SER A 467 -16.56 17.46 4.39
N ASP A 468 -17.74 17.14 3.88
CA ASP A 468 -19.01 17.68 4.36
C ASP A 468 -19.46 16.95 5.63
N VAL A 469 -19.17 15.64 5.71
CA VAL A 469 -19.37 14.81 6.90
C VAL A 469 -18.09 14.07 7.25
N VAL A 470 -17.73 14.06 8.52
CA VAL A 470 -16.62 13.26 9.07
C VAL A 470 -17.19 12.27 10.08
N LEU A 471 -16.89 10.97 9.90
CA LEU A 471 -17.32 9.91 10.79
C LEU A 471 -16.10 9.32 11.52
N PRO A 472 -16.03 9.39 12.86
CA PRO A 472 -14.96 8.77 13.63
C PRO A 472 -15.08 7.24 13.59
N GLU A 473 -14.02 6.54 13.21
CA GLU A 473 -13.95 5.09 13.31
C GLU A 473 -13.22 4.64 14.59
N SER A 474 -13.62 3.51 15.16
CA SER A 474 -12.87 2.83 16.21
C SER A 474 -11.51 2.35 15.68
N THR A 475 -10.49 2.36 16.55
CA THR A 475 -9.20 1.78 16.18
C THR A 475 -9.31 0.26 16.04
N TYR A 476 -8.31 -0.35 15.39
CA TYR A 476 -8.22 -1.80 15.26
C TYR A 476 -8.14 -2.57 16.59
N LEU A 477 -7.86 -1.87 17.71
CA LEU A 477 -7.83 -2.47 19.06
C LEU A 477 -9.19 -2.40 19.78
N GLU A 478 -10.17 -1.72 19.19
CA GLU A 478 -11.51 -1.47 19.78
C GLU A 478 -12.63 -2.13 18.96
N ARG A 479 -12.29 -2.93 17.93
CA ARG A 479 -13.27 -3.54 17.02
C ARG A 479 -12.91 -4.97 16.64
N CYS A 480 -13.92 -5.69 16.18
CA CYS A 480 -13.75 -6.96 15.47
C CYS A 480 -13.87 -6.72 13.97
N ASP A 481 -13.04 -7.40 13.19
CA ASP A 481 -13.02 -7.34 11.73
C ASP A 481 -13.27 -8.72 11.11
N GLU A 482 -13.54 -8.78 9.80
CA GLU A 482 -13.63 -10.05 9.08
C GLU A 482 -12.36 -10.89 9.24
N LEU A 483 -12.50 -12.21 9.11
CA LEU A 483 -11.34 -13.12 9.11
C LEU A 483 -10.34 -12.73 8.01
N TRP A 484 -9.10 -12.53 8.42
CA TRP A 484 -8.01 -12.27 7.51
C TRP A 484 -7.30 -13.57 7.11
N ASN A 485 -7.60 -14.04 5.89
CA ASN A 485 -7.00 -15.23 5.31
C ASN A 485 -6.20 -14.86 4.04
N PRO A 486 -5.00 -14.28 4.19
CA PRO A 486 -4.13 -13.98 3.07
C PRO A 486 -3.55 -15.26 2.47
N TYR A 487 -2.97 -15.15 1.28
CA TYR A 487 -2.07 -16.18 0.79
C TYR A 487 -0.92 -16.39 1.77
N TYR A 488 -0.59 -17.64 2.00
CA TYR A 488 0.35 -18.05 3.01
C TYR A 488 1.54 -18.75 2.39
N LYS A 489 2.73 -18.41 2.88
CA LYS A 489 3.95 -19.20 2.67
C LYS A 489 3.94 -20.27 3.77
N GLN A 490 3.37 -21.44 3.50
CA GLN A 490 3.57 -22.58 4.42
C GLN A 490 4.94 -23.24 4.14
N PRO A 491 5.61 -23.79 5.17
CA PRO A 491 7.01 -24.24 5.13
C PRO A 491 7.34 -25.33 4.11
#